data_AF-A0A0R3SFP5-F1
#
_entry.id   AF-A0A0R3SFP5-F1
#
_cell.length_a   1.000
_cell.length_b   1.000
_cell.length_c   1.000
_cell.angle_alpha   90.00
_cell.angle_beta   90.00
_cell.angle_gamma   90.00
#
_symmetry.space_group_name_H-M   'P 1'
#
loop_
_entity.id
_entity.type
_entity.pdbx_description
1 polymer ?
#
loop_
_entity_poly.entity_id
_entity_poly.type
_entity_poly.pdbx_seq_one_letter_code
_entity_poly.pdbx_strand_id
1 'polypeptide(L)'
;MIGDDCGKVALFDLMNFIIKPRGPVICDGTFTTLLKIVGIFNFFIIYGDCFLLGPSTYDDLYYELIRMKDPIEQLNKFADHYSSISESSWKSSAMDLRDSINNLVIIVQHYNKKITDFTSNGSLASITEAEVMKIIQDNYASLDLQVYDNPHRYYEPIGEYVEVSDERMLVEIVQSVRRNCLESSIAYQSRFAELAVIQ
;
A
#
# COMPACT_ATOMS: atom_id res chain seq x y z
N MET A 1 17.12 -9.21 -18.36
CA MET A 1 17.78 -8.12 -17.62
C MET A 1 16.75 -7.59 -16.65
N ILE A 2 16.84 -7.99 -15.38
CA ILE A 2 15.96 -7.53 -14.30
C ILE A 2 16.64 -6.28 -13.77
N GLY A 3 16.20 -5.12 -14.25
CA GLY A 3 16.72 -3.82 -13.84
C GLY A 3 15.90 -3.29 -12.66
N ASP A 4 16.58 -3.03 -11.55
CA ASP A 4 16.22 -2.11 -10.45
C ASP A 4 14.72 -1.88 -10.19
N ASP A 5 14.10 -2.80 -9.44
CA ASP A 5 12.78 -2.62 -8.80
C ASP A 5 12.90 -2.16 -7.33
N CYS A 6 14.12 -1.94 -6.84
CA CYS A 6 14.41 -1.75 -5.40
C CYS A 6 13.75 -0.50 -4.78
N GLY A 7 13.36 0.49 -5.61
CA GLY A 7 12.70 1.72 -5.14
C GLY A 7 11.17 1.66 -5.09
N LYS A 8 10.51 0.78 -5.86
CA LYS A 8 9.05 0.80 -6.04
C LYS A 8 8.29 0.05 -4.95
N VAL A 9 8.99 -0.80 -4.20
CA VAL A 9 8.39 -1.82 -3.34
C VAL A 9 8.65 -1.58 -1.84
N ALA A 10 9.28 -0.45 -1.48
CA ALA A 10 9.77 -0.18 -0.13
C ALA A 10 8.70 -0.30 0.98
N LEU A 11 7.45 0.11 0.72
CA LEU A 11 6.35 -0.05 1.68
C LEU A 11 5.97 -1.52 1.88
N PHE A 12 5.96 -2.32 0.81
CA PHE A 12 5.73 -3.76 0.91
C PHE A 12 6.90 -4.47 1.58
N ASP A 13 8.14 -4.05 1.33
CA ASP A 13 9.32 -4.61 1.99
C ASP A 13 9.29 -4.34 3.50
N LEU A 14 8.92 -3.13 3.91
CA LEU A 14 8.73 -2.79 5.32
C LEU A 14 7.60 -3.61 5.93
N MET A 15 6.46 -3.73 5.25
CA MET A 15 5.34 -4.55 5.69
C MET A 15 5.75 -6.01 5.88
N ASN A 16 6.43 -6.61 4.89
CA ASN A 16 6.96 -7.97 4.96
C ASN A 16 7.96 -8.15 6.09
N PHE A 17 8.84 -7.18 6.30
CA PHE A 17 9.79 -7.20 7.41
C PHE A 17 9.09 -7.26 8.78
N ILE A 18 7.99 -6.53 8.93
CA ILE A 18 7.20 -6.49 10.16
C ILE A 18 6.46 -7.81 10.40
N ILE A 19 5.83 -8.40 9.37
CA ILE A 19 4.96 -9.57 9.52
C ILE A 19 5.67 -10.92 9.35
N LYS A 20 6.97 -10.93 9.00
CA LYS A 20 7.71 -12.18 8.75
C LYS A 20 7.71 -13.13 9.95
N PRO A 21 7.76 -14.45 9.73
CA PRO A 21 8.01 -15.41 10.80
C PRO A 21 9.31 -15.10 11.53
N ARG A 22 9.27 -15.03 12.86
CA ARG A 22 10.39 -14.56 13.72
C ARG A 22 10.81 -13.11 13.42
N GLY A 23 9.85 -12.28 13.05
CA GLY A 23 10.01 -10.83 12.92
C GLY A 23 10.18 -10.11 14.26
N PRO A 24 10.08 -8.76 14.25
CA PRO A 24 10.07 -7.96 15.46
C PRO A 24 9.03 -8.44 16.48
N VAL A 25 9.27 -8.15 17.76
CA VAL A 25 8.28 -8.41 18.82
C VAL A 25 7.01 -7.62 18.52
N ILE A 26 5.86 -8.29 18.62
CA ILE A 26 4.56 -7.67 18.39
C ILE A 26 4.20 -6.78 19.58
N CYS A 27 3.86 -5.53 19.29
CA CYS A 27 3.39 -4.54 20.25
C CYS A 27 2.42 -3.56 19.57
N ASP A 28 1.86 -2.61 20.31
CA ASP A 28 0.92 -1.61 19.75
C ASP A 28 1.56 -0.78 18.62
N GLY A 29 2.87 -0.53 18.71
CA GLY A 29 3.64 0.16 17.67
C GLY A 29 3.70 -0.61 16.34
N THR A 30 3.64 -1.95 16.38
CA THR A 30 3.56 -2.81 15.20
C THR A 30 2.31 -2.49 14.39
N PHE A 31 1.13 -2.51 15.03
CA PHE A 31 -0.15 -2.28 14.36
C PHE A 31 -0.28 -0.83 13.92
N THR A 32 0.19 0.12 14.73
CA THR A 32 0.22 1.55 14.35
C THR A 32 1.01 1.75 13.05
N THR A 33 2.16 1.10 12.93
CA THR A 33 3.00 1.18 11.72
C THR A 33 2.30 0.57 10.51
N LEU A 34 1.70 -0.62 10.66
CA LEU A 34 0.97 -1.30 9.58
C LEU A 34 -0.26 -0.49 9.14
N LEU A 35 -0.99 0.11 10.09
CA LEU A 35 -2.13 1.00 9.82
C LEU A 35 -1.69 2.23 9.02
N LYS A 36 -0.56 2.85 9.37
CA LYS A 36 0.00 3.99 8.61
C LYS A 36 0.36 3.56 7.18
N ILE A 37 0.94 2.37 6.98
CA ILE A 37 1.27 1.84 5.64
C ILE A 37 0.00 1.60 4.81
N VAL A 38 -0.97 0.88 5.36
CA VAL A 38 -2.24 0.58 4.67
C VAL A 38 -3.04 1.85 4.38
N GLY A 39 -3.03 2.80 5.33
CA GLY A 39 -3.63 4.12 5.14
C GLY A 39 -3.07 4.84 3.93
N ILE A 40 -1.78 4.69 3.61
CA ILE A 40 -1.16 5.36 2.46
C ILE A 40 -1.78 4.79 1.19
N PHE A 41 -1.87 3.46 1.08
CA PHE A 41 -2.53 2.82 -0.06
C PHE A 41 -4.00 3.24 -0.19
N ASN A 42 -4.78 3.21 0.89
CA ASN A 42 -6.17 3.64 0.87
C ASN A 42 -6.33 5.11 0.48
N PHE A 43 -5.40 5.96 0.89
CA PHE A 43 -5.39 7.36 0.50
C PHE A 43 -5.17 7.53 -1.01
N PHE A 44 -4.21 6.81 -1.60
CA PHE A 44 -4.02 6.79 -3.06
C PHE A 44 -5.22 6.21 -3.80
N ILE A 45 -5.82 5.13 -3.29
CA ILE A 45 -6.96 4.46 -3.91
C ILE A 45 -8.19 5.38 -3.94
N ILE A 46 -8.50 6.08 -2.85
CA ILE A 46 -9.73 6.89 -2.71
C ILE A 46 -9.55 8.31 -3.24
N TYR A 47 -8.41 8.95 -2.95
CA TYR A 47 -8.19 10.38 -3.22
C TYR A 47 -7.17 10.64 -4.32
N GLY A 48 -6.64 9.61 -4.97
CA GLY A 48 -5.63 9.76 -6.02
C GLY A 48 -6.06 10.70 -7.15
N ASP A 49 -7.34 10.75 -7.50
CA ASP A 49 -7.89 11.70 -8.49
C ASP A 49 -7.59 13.17 -8.15
N CYS A 50 -7.37 13.49 -6.88
CA CYS A 50 -7.07 14.85 -6.43
C CYS A 50 -5.61 15.26 -6.68
N PHE A 51 -4.67 14.32 -6.86
CA PHE A 51 -3.23 14.65 -6.88
C PHE A 51 -2.34 13.77 -7.77
N LEU A 52 -2.86 12.67 -8.33
CA LEU A 52 -2.13 11.88 -9.31
C LEU A 52 -2.13 12.59 -10.68
N LEU A 53 -1.04 12.41 -11.42
CA LEU A 53 -0.77 13.16 -12.66
C LEU A 53 -1.66 12.75 -13.83
N GLY A 54 -2.36 11.61 -13.72
CA GLY A 54 -3.33 11.14 -14.68
C GLY A 54 -3.77 9.69 -14.44
N PRO A 55 -4.75 9.19 -15.24
CA PRO A 55 -5.33 7.86 -15.07
C PRO A 55 -4.31 6.71 -15.15
N SER A 56 -3.24 6.88 -15.95
CA SER A 56 -2.20 5.85 -16.08
C SER A 56 -1.47 5.56 -14.76
N THR A 57 -1.43 6.52 -13.83
CA THR A 57 -0.82 6.29 -12.51
C THR A 57 -1.69 5.37 -11.63
N TYR A 58 -3.00 5.32 -11.86
CA TYR A 58 -3.87 4.33 -11.23
C TYR A 58 -3.64 2.93 -11.80
N ASP A 59 -3.44 2.84 -13.11
CA ASP A 59 -3.13 1.58 -13.78
C ASP A 59 -1.85 0.97 -13.18
N ASP A 60 -0.80 1.78 -13.06
CA ASP A 60 0.49 1.38 -12.46
C ASP A 60 0.33 0.96 -10.99
N LEU A 61 -0.42 1.71 -10.18
CA LEU A 61 -0.69 1.37 -8.78
C LEU A 61 -1.39 0.02 -8.66
N TYR A 62 -2.43 -0.21 -9.46
CA TYR A 62 -3.22 -1.44 -9.40
C TYR A 62 -2.43 -2.63 -9.92
N TYR A 63 -1.62 -2.42 -10.96
CA TYR A 63 -0.67 -3.40 -11.46
C TYR A 63 0.31 -3.85 -10.36
N GLU A 64 0.90 -2.91 -9.64
CA GLU A 64 1.83 -3.22 -8.55
C GLU A 64 1.11 -3.90 -7.36
N LEU A 65 -0.11 -3.50 -7.01
CA LEU A 65 -0.91 -4.22 -5.99
C LEU A 65 -1.15 -5.68 -6.39
N ILE A 66 -1.47 -5.94 -7.67
CA ILE A 66 -1.67 -7.30 -8.19
C ILE A 66 -0.37 -8.11 -8.13
N ARG A 67 0.77 -7.52 -8.54
CA ARG A 67 2.09 -8.17 -8.43
C ARG A 67 2.44 -8.50 -6.98
N MET A 68 2.07 -7.62 -6.06
CA MET A 68 2.33 -7.72 -4.62
C MET A 68 1.20 -8.41 -3.84
N LYS A 69 0.47 -9.34 -4.49
CA LYS A 69 -0.61 -10.10 -3.84
C LYS A 69 -0.16 -10.88 -2.61
N ASP A 70 1.00 -11.54 -2.64
CA ASP A 70 1.39 -12.46 -1.57
C ASP A 70 1.64 -11.71 -0.25
N PRO A 71 2.34 -10.55 -0.24
CA PRO A 71 2.44 -9.71 0.95
C PRO A 71 1.09 -9.22 1.48
N ILE A 72 0.15 -8.84 0.61
CA ILE A 72 -1.19 -8.38 1.01
C ILE A 72 -1.97 -9.52 1.66
N GLU A 73 -1.93 -10.72 1.09
CA GLU A 73 -2.56 -11.91 1.67
C GLU A 73 -1.94 -12.30 3.02
N GLN A 74 -0.62 -12.19 3.16
CA GLN A 74 0.08 -12.43 4.42
C GLN A 74 -0.33 -11.41 5.49
N LEU A 75 -0.42 -10.13 5.11
CA LEU A 75 -0.87 -9.08 6.02
C LEU A 75 -2.33 -9.31 6.46
N ASN A 76 -3.21 -9.72 5.55
CA ASN A 76 -4.59 -10.04 5.89
C ASN A 76 -4.67 -11.21 6.91
N LYS A 77 -3.92 -12.29 6.66
CA LYS A 77 -3.83 -13.43 7.61
C LYS A 77 -3.26 -13.01 8.96
N PHE A 78 -2.26 -12.12 8.96
CA PHE A 78 -1.69 -11.55 10.17
C PHE A 78 -2.75 -10.78 10.97
N ALA A 79 -3.50 -9.88 10.32
CA ALA A 79 -4.55 -9.10 10.96
C ALA A 79 -5.69 -9.98 11.50
N ASP A 80 -6.15 -10.98 10.73
CA ASP A 80 -7.15 -11.96 11.15
C ASP A 80 -6.70 -12.77 12.38
N HIS A 81 -5.44 -13.20 12.40
CA HIS A 81 -4.88 -13.94 13.53
C HIS A 81 -4.87 -13.10 14.80
N TYR A 82 -4.28 -11.91 14.76
CA TYR A 82 -4.11 -11.06 15.95
C TYR A 82 -5.39 -10.38 16.43
N SER A 83 -6.37 -10.15 15.54
CA SER A 83 -7.70 -9.67 15.95
C SER A 83 -8.51 -10.73 16.70
N SER A 84 -8.19 -12.02 16.49
CA SER A 84 -8.87 -13.15 17.16
C SER A 84 -8.28 -13.49 18.54
N ILE A 85 -7.09 -12.99 18.89
CA ILE A 85 -6.44 -13.26 20.17
C ILE A 85 -7.14 -12.48 21.30
N SER A 86 -7.64 -13.19 22.31
CA SER A 86 -8.24 -12.58 23.51
C SER A 86 -7.16 -11.93 24.41
N GLU A 87 -7.54 -10.86 25.11
CA GLU A 87 -6.73 -10.26 26.19
C GLU A 87 -5.36 -9.68 25.76
N SER A 88 -5.29 -9.07 24.57
CA SER A 88 -4.12 -8.29 24.14
C SER A 88 -4.42 -6.79 24.09
N SER A 89 -3.42 -5.95 24.36
CA SER A 89 -3.55 -4.48 24.27
C SER A 89 -3.79 -4.00 22.84
N TRP A 90 -3.25 -4.74 21.86
CA TRP A 90 -3.31 -4.40 20.44
C TRP A 90 -4.54 -4.94 19.71
N LYS A 91 -5.45 -5.65 20.38
CA LYS A 91 -6.58 -6.32 19.73
C LYS A 91 -7.43 -5.36 18.89
N SER A 92 -7.77 -4.19 19.43
CA SER A 92 -8.55 -3.18 18.69
C SER A 92 -7.81 -2.71 17.44
N SER A 93 -6.51 -2.42 17.57
CA SER A 93 -5.67 -2.00 16.45
C SER A 93 -5.52 -3.09 15.38
N ALA A 94 -5.54 -4.36 15.78
CA ALA A 94 -5.56 -5.50 14.85
C ALA A 94 -6.89 -5.62 14.10
N MET A 95 -8.03 -5.34 14.76
CA MET A 95 -9.34 -5.26 14.11
C MET A 95 -9.41 -4.09 13.13
N ASP A 96 -8.96 -2.91 13.57
CA ASP A 96 -8.87 -1.73 12.72
C ASP A 96 -7.99 -1.99 11.48
N LEU A 97 -6.87 -2.69 11.66
CA LEU A 97 -5.98 -3.08 10.57
C LEU A 97 -6.67 -4.03 9.60
N ARG A 98 -7.34 -5.07 10.11
CA ARG A 98 -8.12 -6.02 9.32
C ARG A 98 -9.14 -5.30 8.43
N ASP A 99 -9.87 -4.35 9.00
CA ASP A 99 -10.88 -3.60 8.26
C ASP A 99 -10.26 -2.61 7.26
N SER A 100 -9.11 -2.02 7.59
CA SER A 100 -8.39 -1.09 6.71
C SER A 100 -7.76 -1.77 5.49
N ILE A 101 -7.38 -3.04 5.58
CA ILE A 101 -6.74 -3.78 4.47
C ILE A 101 -7.76 -4.15 3.36
N ASN A 102 -9.06 -4.10 3.66
CA ASN A 102 -10.11 -4.68 2.83
C ASN A 102 -10.06 -4.23 1.35
N ASN A 103 -9.85 -2.94 1.07
CA ASN A 103 -9.75 -2.46 -0.32
C ASN A 103 -8.59 -3.08 -1.10
N LEU A 104 -7.43 -3.26 -0.46
CA LEU A 104 -6.27 -3.88 -1.11
C LEU A 104 -6.59 -5.34 -1.45
N VAL A 105 -7.26 -6.06 -0.54
CA VAL A 105 -7.71 -7.44 -0.75
C VAL A 105 -8.73 -7.52 -1.88
N ILE A 106 -9.72 -6.62 -1.92
CA ILE A 106 -10.74 -6.57 -2.97
C ILE A 106 -10.08 -6.36 -4.34
N ILE A 107 -9.18 -5.39 -4.47
CA ILE A 107 -8.45 -5.11 -5.73
C ILE A 107 -7.71 -6.36 -6.19
N VAL A 108 -6.89 -6.94 -5.31
CA VAL A 108 -6.09 -8.12 -5.62
C VAL A 108 -6.96 -9.29 -6.05
N GLN A 109 -8.02 -9.60 -5.30
CA GLN A 109 -8.91 -10.72 -5.61
C GLN A 109 -9.69 -10.52 -6.90
N HIS A 110 -10.22 -9.31 -7.13
CA HIS A 110 -10.97 -8.96 -8.33
C HIS A 110 -10.13 -9.18 -9.59
N TYR A 111 -8.95 -8.58 -9.65
CA TYR A 111 -8.11 -8.66 -10.84
C TYR A 111 -7.42 -10.02 -11.00
N ASN A 112 -7.00 -10.70 -9.92
CA ASN A 112 -6.48 -12.07 -10.04
C ASN A 112 -7.55 -13.02 -10.61
N LYS A 113 -8.82 -12.86 -10.23
CA LYS A 113 -9.91 -13.63 -10.84
C LYS A 113 -10.01 -13.36 -12.34
N LYS A 114 -10.03 -12.09 -12.76
CA LYS A 114 -10.09 -11.71 -14.18
C LYS A 114 -8.90 -12.23 -14.99
N ILE A 115 -7.69 -12.17 -14.43
CA ILE A 115 -6.47 -12.73 -15.03
C ILE A 115 -6.58 -14.26 -15.17
N THR A 116 -7.08 -14.94 -14.13
CA THR A 116 -7.27 -16.40 -14.16
C THR A 116 -8.30 -16.81 -15.21
N ASP A 117 -9.41 -16.07 -15.30
CA ASP A 117 -10.46 -16.29 -16.30
C ASP A 117 -9.92 -16.06 -17.73
N PHE A 118 -9.16 -14.99 -17.94
CA PHE A 118 -8.52 -14.68 -19.23
C PHE A 118 -7.55 -15.78 -19.67
N THR A 119 -6.70 -16.25 -18.75
CA THR A 119 -5.70 -17.29 -19.02
C THR A 119 -6.36 -18.64 -19.32
N SER A 120 -7.42 -18.98 -18.60
CA SER A 120 -8.15 -20.26 -18.75
C SER A 120 -8.94 -20.32 -20.06
N ASN A 121 -9.51 -19.19 -20.51
CA ASN A 121 -10.27 -19.11 -21.76
C ASN A 121 -9.39 -19.13 -23.02
N GLY A 122 -8.13 -18.69 -22.91
CA GLY A 122 -7.20 -18.58 -24.03
C GLY A 122 -6.25 -19.76 -24.24
N SER A 123 -6.19 -20.75 -23.33
CA SER A 123 -5.14 -21.78 -23.28
C SER A 123 -3.71 -21.21 -23.26
N LEU A 124 -3.52 -20.01 -22.72
CA LEU A 124 -2.21 -19.34 -22.65
C LEU A 124 -1.44 -19.85 -21.42
N ALA A 125 -0.19 -20.25 -21.61
CA ALA A 125 0.67 -20.71 -20.50
C ALA A 125 1.20 -19.57 -19.61
N SER A 126 1.11 -18.32 -20.08
CA SER A 126 1.60 -17.13 -19.38
C SER A 126 0.90 -15.88 -19.92
N ILE A 127 0.73 -14.87 -19.06
CA ILE A 127 0.16 -13.56 -19.38
C ILE A 127 1.26 -12.50 -19.35
N THR A 128 1.22 -11.56 -20.30
CA THR A 128 2.18 -10.45 -20.40
C THR A 128 1.74 -9.24 -19.56
N GLU A 129 2.68 -8.37 -19.21
CA GLU A 129 2.40 -7.11 -18.51
C GLU A 129 1.37 -6.24 -19.25
N ALA A 130 1.49 -6.10 -20.57
CA ALA A 130 0.55 -5.34 -21.38
C ALA A 130 -0.87 -5.92 -21.35
N GLU A 131 -1.01 -7.25 -21.31
CA GLU A 131 -2.31 -7.91 -21.17
C GLU A 131 -2.91 -7.69 -19.78
N VAL A 132 -2.09 -7.77 -18.72
CA VAL A 132 -2.54 -7.43 -17.35
C VAL A 132 -3.01 -5.98 -17.30
N MET A 133 -2.24 -5.05 -17.89
CA MET A 133 -2.60 -3.63 -17.90
C MET A 133 -3.92 -3.37 -18.62
N LYS A 134 -4.14 -4.06 -19.75
CA LYS A 134 -5.42 -4.00 -20.47
C LYS A 134 -6.58 -4.56 -19.63
N ILE A 135 -6.38 -5.67 -18.92
CA ILE A 135 -7.39 -6.22 -18.01
C ILE A 135 -7.74 -5.20 -16.91
N ILE A 136 -6.74 -4.49 -16.38
CA ILE A 136 -6.96 -3.45 -15.37
C ILE A 136 -7.88 -2.35 -15.91
N GLN A 137 -7.49 -1.77 -17.04
CA GLN A 137 -8.19 -0.69 -17.74
C GLN A 137 -9.63 -1.09 -18.10
N ASP A 138 -9.84 -2.31 -18.61
CA ASP A 138 -11.15 -2.79 -19.06
C ASP A 138 -12.12 -3.13 -17.90
N ASN A 139 -11.63 -3.22 -16.65
CA ASN A 139 -12.44 -3.74 -15.53
C ASN A 139 -12.60 -2.79 -14.32
N TYR A 140 -12.16 -1.53 -14.42
CA TYR A 140 -12.37 -0.51 -13.36
C TYR A 140 -13.84 -0.36 -12.96
N ALA A 141 -14.75 -0.29 -13.93
CA ALA A 141 -16.18 -0.06 -13.67
C ALA A 141 -16.87 -1.20 -12.89
N SER A 142 -16.23 -2.38 -12.80
CA SER A 142 -16.75 -3.53 -12.06
C SER A 142 -16.10 -3.74 -10.69
N LEU A 143 -15.13 -2.88 -10.33
CA LEU A 143 -14.45 -2.91 -9.06
C LEU A 143 -15.27 -2.12 -8.03
N ASP A 144 -15.66 -2.78 -6.94
CA ASP A 144 -16.47 -2.20 -5.88
C ASP A 144 -15.63 -2.03 -4.61
N LEU A 145 -15.27 -0.78 -4.28
CA LEU A 145 -14.37 -0.47 -3.18
C LEU A 145 -15.12 0.18 -2.02
N GLN A 146 -14.66 -0.11 -0.81
CA GLN A 146 -15.13 0.56 0.38
C GLN A 146 -14.61 2.00 0.42
N VAL A 147 -15.52 2.96 0.59
CA VAL A 147 -15.15 4.34 0.88
C VAL A 147 -14.91 4.47 2.38
N TYR A 148 -13.75 4.99 2.77
CA TYR A 148 -13.43 5.27 4.17
C TYR A 148 -13.67 6.76 4.46
N ASP A 149 -14.47 7.05 5.49
CA ASP A 149 -14.76 8.43 5.90
C ASP A 149 -13.51 9.17 6.43
N ASN A 150 -12.55 8.43 6.99
CA ASN A 150 -11.38 9.01 7.61
C ASN A 150 -10.12 8.13 7.42
N PRO A 151 -9.56 8.05 6.20
CA PRO A 151 -8.35 7.26 5.93
C PRO A 151 -7.13 7.78 6.70
N HIS A 152 -7.21 9.02 7.20
CA HIS A 152 -6.10 9.69 7.84
C HIS A 152 -6.08 9.56 9.37
N ARG A 153 -7.05 8.84 9.94
CA ARG A 153 -7.22 8.63 11.40
C ARG A 153 -5.94 8.19 12.13
N TYR A 154 -5.04 7.49 11.45
CA TYR A 154 -3.80 6.96 12.04
C TYR A 154 -2.56 7.79 11.72
N TYR A 155 -2.67 8.90 10.98
CA TYR A 155 -1.61 9.90 10.89
C TYR A 155 -1.76 10.86 12.06
N GLU A 156 -0.68 11.01 12.82
CA GLU A 156 -0.60 12.07 13.81
C GLU A 156 -0.70 13.42 13.06
N PRO A 157 -1.58 14.34 13.50
CA PRO A 157 -1.57 15.70 13.01
C PRO A 157 -0.17 16.26 13.20
N ILE A 158 0.36 16.93 12.17
CA ILE A 158 1.65 17.61 12.26
C ILE A 158 1.44 18.85 13.13
N GLY A 159 1.53 18.67 14.45
CA GLY A 159 1.51 19.76 15.43
C GLY A 159 0.12 20.22 15.88
N GLU A 160 0.06 20.65 17.15
CA GLU A 160 -1.06 21.38 17.72
C GLU A 160 -1.40 22.61 16.87
N TYR A 161 -2.69 22.95 16.83
CA TYR A 161 -3.29 24.12 16.19
C TYR A 161 -3.50 24.06 14.69
N VAL A 162 -4.41 23.20 14.22
CA VAL A 162 -5.22 23.67 13.09
C VAL A 162 -6.65 23.09 13.12
N GLU A 163 -7.63 23.95 13.45
CA GLU A 163 -9.03 23.79 13.03
C GLU A 163 -9.11 23.99 11.51
N VAL A 164 -8.56 23.04 10.76
CA VAL A 164 -8.48 23.17 9.31
C VAL A 164 -9.22 22.00 8.68
N SER A 165 -10.23 22.39 7.88
CA SER A 165 -10.99 21.54 6.96
C SER A 165 -10.12 20.40 6.41
N ASP A 166 -10.66 19.18 6.49
CA ASP A 166 -10.01 17.92 6.13
C ASP A 166 -9.20 18.02 4.82
N GLU A 167 -9.69 18.75 3.81
CA GLU A 167 -9.00 18.96 2.53
C GLU A 167 -7.62 19.62 2.68
N ARG A 168 -7.48 20.63 3.53
CA ARG A 168 -6.21 21.33 3.77
C ARG A 168 -5.25 20.48 4.60
N MET A 169 -5.77 19.72 5.57
CA MET A 169 -4.97 18.72 6.30
C MET A 169 -4.41 17.66 5.34
N LEU A 170 -5.24 17.17 4.40
CA LEU A 170 -4.79 16.22 3.38
C LEU A 170 -3.71 16.83 2.47
N VAL A 171 -3.88 18.08 2.03
CA VAL A 171 -2.86 18.79 1.23
C VAL A 171 -1.55 18.92 2.01
N GLU A 172 -1.60 19.27 3.29
CA GLU A 172 -0.41 19.38 4.13
C GLU A 172 0.28 18.04 4.38
N ILE A 173 -0.50 16.97 4.61
CA ILE A 173 0.03 15.61 4.73
C ILE A 173 0.71 15.19 3.43
N VAL A 174 0.06 15.38 2.28
CA VAL A 174 0.65 15.05 0.97
C VAL A 174 1.92 15.85 0.71
N GLN A 175 1.92 17.15 1.00
CA GLN A 175 3.10 17.99 0.86
C GLN A 175 4.22 17.61 1.82
N SER A 176 3.88 17.18 3.03
CA SER A 176 4.83 16.71 4.04
C SER A 176 5.44 15.36 3.64
N VAL A 177 4.62 14.38 3.25
CA VAL A 177 5.08 13.08 2.74
C VAL A 177 5.97 13.29 1.52
N ARG A 178 5.57 14.13 0.57
CA ARG A 178 6.37 14.44 -0.62
C ARG A 178 7.73 15.07 -0.27
N ARG A 179 7.76 16.01 0.68
CA ARG A 179 9.01 16.61 1.17
C ARG A 179 9.90 15.57 1.84
N ASN A 180 9.36 14.80 2.77
CA ASN A 180 10.12 13.81 3.54
C ASN A 180 10.66 12.68 2.64
N CYS A 181 9.87 12.21 1.67
CA CYS A 181 10.32 11.22 0.68
C CYS A 181 11.43 11.79 -0.22
N LEU A 182 11.31 13.04 -0.66
CA LEU A 182 12.33 13.71 -1.46
C LEU A 182 13.64 13.90 -0.67
N GLU A 183 13.56 14.40 0.56
CA GLU A 183 14.71 14.58 1.45
C GLU A 183 15.39 13.25 1.75
N SER A 184 14.61 12.21 2.05
CA SER A 184 15.13 10.86 2.28
C SER A 184 15.81 10.30 1.03
N SER A 185 15.18 10.44 -0.15
CA SER A 185 15.75 10.01 -1.43
C SER A 185 17.08 10.70 -1.74
N ILE A 186 17.16 12.01 -1.52
CA ILE A 186 18.40 12.79 -1.69
C ILE A 186 19.48 12.33 -0.69
N ALA A 187 19.10 12.09 0.57
CA ALA A 187 20.03 11.62 1.58
C ALA A 187 20.59 10.22 1.26
N TYR A 188 19.76 9.31 0.76
CA TYR A 188 20.20 7.99 0.31
C TYR A 188 21.12 8.10 -0.92
N GLN A 189 20.75 8.89 -1.93
CA GLN A 189 21.59 9.10 -3.12
C GLN A 189 22.96 9.68 -2.75
N SER A 190 22.99 10.63 -1.82
CA SER A 190 24.24 11.23 -1.33
C SER A 190 25.13 10.21 -0.63
N ARG A 191 24.55 9.35 0.22
CA ARG A 191 25.27 8.25 0.87
C ARG A 191 25.80 7.21 -0.12
N PHE A 192 25.03 6.86 -1.14
CA PHE A 192 25.50 5.94 -2.18
C PHE A 192 26.63 6.54 -3.01
N ALA A 193 26.58 7.85 -3.31
CA ALA A 193 27.66 8.56 -4.00
C ALA A 193 28.95 8.61 -3.16
N GLU A 194 28.85 8.86 -1.84
CA GLU A 194 30.00 8.82 -0.94
C GLU A 194 30.66 7.43 -0.92
N LEU A 195 29.87 6.36 -0.87
CA LEU A 195 30.37 4.99 -0.89
C LEU A 195 31.01 4.60 -2.24
N ALA A 196 30.54 5.16 -3.35
CA ALA A 196 31.07 4.89 -4.68
C ALA A 196 32.45 5.55 -4.93
N VAL A 197 32.83 6.56 -4.14
CA VAL A 197 34.13 7.26 -4.26
C VAL A 197 35.25 6.55 -3.48
N ILE A 198 34.93 5.57 -2.64
CA ILE A 198 35.91 4.81 -1.82
C ILE A 198 36.40 3.54 -2.58
N GLN A 199 36.55 3.62 -3.91
CA GLN A 199 37.21 2.57 -4.72
C GLN A 199 38.63 2.98 -5.13
#